data_AF-W7Y968-F1
#
_entry.id   AF-W7Y968-F1
#
_cell.length_a   1.000
_cell.length_b   1.000
_cell.length_c   1.000
_cell.angle_alpha   90.00
_cell.angle_beta   90.00
_cell.angle_gamma   90.00
#
_symmetry.space_group_name_H-M   'P 1'
#
loop_
_entity.id
_entity.type
_entity.pdbx_description
1 polymer ?
#
loop_
_entity_poly.entity_id
_entity_poly.type
_entity_poly.pdbx_seq_one_letter_code
_entity_poly.pdbx_strand_id
1 'polypeptide(L)'
;MGENSQQMIFLSVSVILFVAACLISLRLTGQITETLHEVANVTKGQTRSVMDHSKGSKTVLYSGTEVVLMIHGNTDADLSIEVGGANFKGREDHDEEDLRNINLHTAYEIKYIRNTQGRLITISFNEVVGEAGTP
;
A
#
# COMPACT_ATOMS: atom_id res chain seq x y z
N MET A 1 -3.20 52.18 -20.21
CA MET A 1 -3.17 50.81 -20.76
C MET A 1 -3.13 49.87 -19.57
N GLY A 2 -4.31 49.51 -19.08
CA GLY A 2 -4.47 49.17 -17.67
C GLY A 2 -5.68 48.29 -17.45
N GLU A 3 -5.58 47.47 -16.41
CA GLU A 3 -6.61 46.66 -15.77
C GLU A 3 -7.22 45.55 -16.64
N ASN A 4 -7.80 45.85 -17.80
CA ASN A 4 -8.49 44.86 -18.63
C ASN A 4 -7.55 43.77 -19.18
N SER A 5 -6.35 44.16 -19.63
CA SER A 5 -5.35 43.21 -20.14
C SER A 5 -4.77 42.34 -19.02
N GLN A 6 -4.63 42.89 -17.82
CA GLN A 6 -4.07 42.19 -16.66
C GLN A 6 -5.07 41.21 -16.05
N GLN A 7 -6.35 41.58 -16.00
CA GLN A 7 -7.45 40.67 -15.61
C GLN A 7 -7.60 39.51 -16.60
N MET A 8 -7.45 39.76 -17.91
CA MET A 8 -7.54 38.71 -18.91
C MET A 8 -6.40 37.70 -18.80
N ILE A 9 -5.18 38.16 -18.48
CA ILE A 9 -4.03 37.29 -18.19
C ILE A 9 -4.29 36.48 -16.91
N PHE A 10 -4.75 37.12 -15.84
CA PHE A 10 -5.05 36.43 -14.57
C PHE A 10 -6.13 35.36 -14.73
N LEU A 11 -7.19 35.67 -15.48
CA LEU A 11 -8.25 34.72 -15.78
C LEU A 11 -7.70 33.52 -16.57
N SER A 12 -6.88 33.79 -17.59
CA SER A 12 -6.30 32.74 -18.44
C SER A 12 -5.37 31.82 -17.64
N VAL A 13 -4.51 32.38 -16.79
CA VAL A 13 -3.62 31.61 -15.90
C VAL A 13 -4.42 30.80 -14.89
N SER A 14 -5.47 31.37 -14.30
CA SER A 14 -6.32 30.68 -13.32
C SER A 14 -7.04 29.48 -13.93
N VAL A 15 -7.54 29.61 -15.17
CA VAL A 15 -8.19 28.51 -15.90
C VAL A 15 -7.19 27.40 -16.21
N ILE A 16 -5.97 27.74 -16.64
CA ILE A 16 -4.92 26.75 -16.92
C ILE A 16 -4.55 25.97 -15.66
N LEU A 17 -4.36 26.67 -14.53
CA LEU A 17 -4.06 26.03 -13.24
C LEU A 17 -5.20 25.13 -12.76
N PHE A 18 -6.44 25.56 -12.92
CA PHE A 18 -7.61 24.77 -12.56
C PHE A 18 -7.70 23.49 -13.40
N VAL A 19 -7.52 23.59 -14.72
CA VAL A 19 -7.53 22.42 -15.61
C VAL A 19 -6.38 21.47 -15.30
N ALA A 20 -5.18 21.99 -15.03
CA ALA A 20 -4.02 21.17 -14.64
C ALA A 20 -4.28 20.42 -13.33
N ALA A 21 -4.83 21.08 -12.31
CA ALA A 21 -5.20 20.44 -11.06
C ALA A 21 -6.25 19.35 -11.26
N CYS A 22 -7.30 19.59 -12.06
CA CYS A 22 -8.29 18.57 -12.39
C CYS A 22 -7.67 17.37 -13.11
N LEU A 23 -6.76 17.58 -14.05
CA LEU A 23 -6.07 16.50 -14.76
C LEU A 23 -5.17 15.69 -13.83
N ILE A 24 -4.44 16.34 -12.92
CA ILE A 24 -3.61 15.66 -11.91
C ILE A 24 -4.48 14.83 -10.98
N SER A 25 -5.60 15.39 -10.48
CA SER A 25 -6.55 14.66 -9.63
C SER A 25 -7.18 13.47 -10.35
N LEU A 26 -7.51 13.61 -11.64
CA LEU A 26 -8.00 12.51 -12.47
C LEU A 26 -6.95 11.41 -12.65
N ARG A 27 -5.68 11.78 -12.87
CA ARG A 27 -4.57 10.82 -12.97
C ARG A 27 -4.34 10.07 -11.65
N LEU A 28 -4.35 10.79 -10.53
CA LEU A 28 -4.22 10.20 -9.19
C LEU A 28 -5.39 9.27 -8.88
N THR A 29 -6.62 9.68 -9.19
CA THR A 29 -7.81 8.83 -9.01
C THR A 29 -7.73 7.58 -9.88
N GLY A 30 -7.25 7.70 -11.12
CA GLY A 30 -7.02 6.57 -12.02
C GLY A 30 -6.00 5.58 -11.47
N GLN A 31 -4.85 6.08 -11.00
CA GLN A 31 -3.81 5.25 -10.38
C GLN A 31 -4.31 4.57 -9.11
N ILE A 32 -5.02 5.28 -8.23
CA ILE A 32 -5.64 4.70 -7.04
C ILE A 32 -6.62 3.58 -7.42
N THR A 33 -7.40 3.77 -8.50
CA THR A 33 -8.37 2.77 -8.96
C THR A 33 -7.66 1.54 -9.53
N GLU A 34 -6.57 1.70 -10.28
CA GLU A 34 -5.77 0.59 -10.79
C GLU A 34 -5.07 -0.18 -9.66
N THR A 35 -4.47 0.53 -8.70
CA THR A 35 -3.84 -0.11 -7.52
C THR A 35 -4.87 -0.84 -6.66
N LEU A 36 -6.05 -0.25 -6.42
CA LEU A 36 -7.13 -0.92 -5.69
C LEU A 36 -7.72 -2.10 -6.45
N HIS A 37 -7.82 -2.02 -7.79
CA HIS A 37 -8.26 -3.13 -8.61
C HIS A 37 -7.25 -4.27 -8.57
N GLU A 38 -5.96 -3.96 -8.63
CA GLU A 38 -4.89 -4.95 -8.53
C GLU A 38 -4.85 -5.62 -7.15
N VAL A 39 -4.99 -4.86 -6.06
CA VAL A 39 -5.13 -5.40 -4.69
C VAL A 39 -6.39 -6.24 -4.55
N ALA A 40 -7.53 -5.81 -5.10
CA ALA A 40 -8.77 -6.58 -5.10
C ALA A 40 -8.67 -7.86 -5.94
N ASN A 41 -7.91 -7.83 -7.04
CA ASN A 41 -7.68 -8.99 -7.90
C ASN A 41 -6.68 -9.98 -7.29
N VAL A 42 -5.65 -9.49 -6.60
CA VAL A 42 -4.77 -10.31 -5.75
C VAL A 42 -5.60 -10.99 -4.66
N THR A 43 -6.48 -10.24 -3.98
CA THR A 43 -7.37 -10.78 -2.93
C THR A 43 -8.35 -11.82 -3.48
N LYS A 44 -8.92 -11.61 -4.67
CA LYS A 44 -9.82 -12.58 -5.33
C LYS A 44 -9.08 -13.79 -5.91
N GLY A 45 -7.87 -13.60 -6.43
CA GLY A 45 -6.99 -14.67 -6.90
C GLY A 45 -6.51 -15.57 -5.75
N GLN A 46 -6.34 -15.01 -4.56
CA GLN A 46 -5.94 -15.74 -3.36
C GLN A 46 -7.02 -16.71 -2.86
N THR A 47 -8.31 -16.40 -3.07
CA THR A 47 -9.42 -17.34 -2.76
C THR A 47 -9.40 -18.57 -3.68
N ARG A 48 -8.89 -18.44 -4.91
CA ARG A 48 -8.74 -19.58 -5.83
C ARG A 48 -7.42 -20.34 -5.62
N SER A 49 -6.41 -19.68 -5.07
CA SER A 49 -5.08 -20.26 -4.78
C SER A 49 -4.98 -20.94 -3.41
N VAL A 50 -6.07 -21.57 -2.94
CA VAL A 50 -6.07 -22.41 -1.72
C VAL A 50 -6.08 -23.91 -2.05
N MET A 51 -6.05 -24.28 -3.34
CA MET A 51 -6.00 -25.69 -3.77
C MET A 51 -4.63 -26.17 -4.27
N ASP A 52 -3.59 -25.34 -4.32
CA ASP A 52 -2.29 -25.78 -4.83
C ASP A 52 -1.14 -25.55 -3.82
N HIS A 53 -1.20 -26.29 -2.73
CA HIS A 53 -0.06 -26.51 -1.81
C HIS A 53 0.82 -27.66 -2.33
N SER A 54 1.26 -27.59 -3.58
CA SER A 54 2.22 -28.57 -4.10
C SER A 54 3.16 -27.94 -5.13
N LYS A 55 4.40 -27.70 -4.68
CA LYS A 55 5.59 -27.43 -5.51
C LYS A 55 5.60 -26.10 -6.28
N GLY A 56 6.22 -25.09 -5.66
CA GLY A 56 6.82 -23.98 -6.39
C GLY A 56 6.09 -22.63 -6.30
N SER A 57 5.47 -22.31 -5.17
CA SER A 57 5.00 -20.94 -4.94
C SER A 57 6.23 -20.02 -4.86
N LYS A 58 6.39 -19.14 -5.87
CA LYS A 58 7.31 -18.01 -5.76
C LYS A 58 6.95 -17.24 -4.48
N THR A 59 7.93 -17.03 -3.61
CA THR A 59 7.78 -16.13 -2.47
C THR A 59 7.37 -14.76 -3.00
N VAL A 60 6.17 -14.31 -2.61
CA VAL A 60 5.71 -12.97 -2.95
C VAL A 60 6.43 -12.00 -2.02
N LEU A 61 7.22 -11.11 -2.60
CA LEU A 61 7.99 -10.09 -1.89
C LEU A 61 7.23 -8.77 -1.94
N TYR A 62 7.13 -8.10 -0.79
CA TYR A 62 6.55 -6.76 -0.65
C TYR A 62 7.64 -5.77 -0.27
N SER A 63 7.63 -4.59 -0.87
CA SER A 63 8.47 -3.47 -0.44
C SER A 63 7.98 -2.90 0.90
N GLY A 64 8.87 -2.31 1.69
CA GLY A 64 8.46 -1.67 2.95
C GLY A 64 7.43 -0.55 2.75
N THR A 65 7.41 0.13 1.60
CA THR A 65 6.36 1.09 1.25
C THR A 65 4.99 0.43 1.07
N GLU A 66 4.92 -0.75 0.48
CA GLU A 66 3.67 -1.51 0.35
C GLU A 66 3.19 -2.03 1.71
N VAL A 67 4.12 -2.39 2.61
CA VAL A 67 3.81 -2.78 3.99
C VAL A 67 3.17 -1.61 4.76
N VAL A 68 3.77 -0.42 4.68
CA VAL A 68 3.21 0.80 5.31
C VAL A 68 1.82 1.12 4.76
N LEU A 69 1.63 0.99 3.44
CA LEU A 69 0.32 1.20 2.82
C LEU A 69 -0.72 0.19 3.30
N MET A 70 -0.34 -1.07 3.51
CA MET A 70 -1.24 -2.08 4.09
C MET A 70 -1.61 -1.78 5.54
N ILE A 71 -0.67 -1.26 6.33
CA ILE A 71 -0.94 -0.86 7.72
C ILE A 71 -1.97 0.27 7.76
N HIS A 72 -1.76 1.35 7.00
CA HIS A 72 -2.72 2.45 6.92
C HIS A 72 -4.06 2.05 6.28
N GLY A 73 -4.03 1.11 5.33
CA GLY A 73 -5.24 0.59 4.67
C GLY A 73 -6.03 -0.38 5.54
N ASN A 74 -5.48 -0.87 6.65
CA ASN A 74 -6.13 -1.86 7.50
C ASN A 74 -7.21 -1.22 8.38
N THR A 75 -8.46 -1.36 7.94
CA THR A 75 -9.65 -0.89 8.65
C THR A 75 -10.35 -2.00 9.43
N ASP A 76 -9.83 -3.22 9.42
CA ASP A 76 -10.42 -4.37 10.11
C ASP A 76 -9.82 -4.49 11.53
N ALA A 77 -10.68 -4.34 12.54
CA ALA A 77 -10.28 -4.40 13.96
C ALA A 77 -9.81 -5.80 14.38
N ASP A 78 -10.28 -6.85 13.69
CA ASP A 78 -9.96 -8.24 14.01
C ASP A 78 -8.67 -8.69 13.29
N LEU A 79 -8.12 -7.86 12.40
CA LEU A 79 -6.92 -8.15 11.64
C LEU A 79 -5.73 -7.39 12.21
N SER A 80 -4.69 -8.13 12.57
CA SER A 80 -3.42 -7.60 13.03
C SER A 80 -2.35 -7.73 11.95
N ILE A 81 -1.52 -6.71 11.78
CA ILE A 81 -0.35 -6.74 10.90
C ILE A 81 0.89 -6.76 11.78
N GLU A 82 1.79 -7.70 11.56
CA GLU A 82 3.05 -7.83 12.28
C GLU A 82 4.22 -7.56 11.35
N VAL A 83 5.13 -6.65 11.71
CA VAL A 83 6.33 -6.34 10.93
C VAL A 83 7.53 -6.34 11.86
N GLY A 84 8.50 -7.24 11.64
CA GLY A 84 9.73 -7.28 12.45
C GLY A 84 9.49 -7.40 13.96
N GLY A 85 8.37 -7.98 14.40
CA GLY A 85 7.96 -8.10 15.80
C GLY A 85 7.13 -6.94 16.36
N ALA A 86 6.91 -5.86 15.59
CA ALA A 86 5.94 -4.82 15.92
C ALA A 86 4.54 -5.22 15.45
N ASN A 87 3.52 -5.01 16.27
CA ASN A 87 2.15 -5.38 15.98
C ASN A 87 1.28 -4.13 15.78
N PHE A 88 0.68 -4.03 14.61
CA PHE A 88 -0.20 -2.94 14.18
C PHE A 88 -1.61 -3.47 14.08
N LYS A 89 -2.52 -3.01 14.94
CA LYS A 89 -3.94 -3.38 14.86
C LYS A 89 -4.66 -2.47 13.86
N GLY A 90 -5.65 -3.03 13.18
CA GLY A 90 -6.50 -2.22 12.30
C GLY A 90 -7.34 -1.22 13.10
N ARG A 91 -7.68 -0.09 12.44
CA ARG A 91 -8.41 1.07 13.00
C ARG A 91 -7.68 1.91 14.05
N GLU A 92 -6.43 1.62 14.35
CA GLU A 92 -5.55 2.55 15.07
C GLU A 92 -4.92 3.51 14.06
N ASP A 93 -4.91 4.81 14.39
CA ASP A 93 -4.06 5.78 13.68
C ASP A 93 -2.62 5.51 14.14
N HIS A 94 -1.84 4.89 13.26
CA HIS A 94 -0.41 4.65 13.47
C HIS A 94 0.35 5.89 13.01
N ASP A 95 1.07 6.52 13.94
CA ASP A 95 1.87 7.71 13.65
C ASP A 95 3.21 7.33 13.00
N GLU A 96 3.92 8.32 12.44
CA GLU A 96 5.23 8.09 11.82
C GLU A 96 6.25 7.43 12.77
N GLU A 97 6.10 7.61 14.10
CA GLU A 97 6.95 6.94 15.10
C GLU A 97 6.74 5.43 15.17
N ASP A 98 5.51 4.95 14.97
CA ASP A 98 5.20 3.51 14.99
C ASP A 98 5.77 2.81 13.75
N LEU A 99 5.81 3.53 12.62
CA LEU A 99 6.27 3.03 11.33
C LEU A 99 7.79 3.14 11.12
N ARG A 100 8.52 3.83 12.01
CA ARG A 100 9.99 3.99 11.92
C ARG A 100 10.75 2.67 11.92
N ASN A 101 10.16 1.62 12.49
CA ASN A 101 10.75 0.29 12.54
C ASN A 101 10.63 -0.48 11.22
N ILE A 102 9.90 0.05 10.24
CA ILE A 102 9.72 -0.57 8.93
C ILE A 102 10.74 0.01 7.96
N ASN A 103 11.71 -0.81 7.56
CA ASN A 103 12.66 -0.44 6.53
C ASN A 103 11.98 -0.40 5.15
N LEU A 104 11.79 0.81 4.61
CA LEU A 104 11.16 1.04 3.30
C LEU A 104 11.93 0.46 2.11
N HIS A 105 13.24 0.22 2.27
CA HIS A 105 14.14 -0.21 1.19
C HIS A 105 14.37 -1.72 1.19
N THR A 106 13.77 -2.45 2.13
CA THR A 106 13.92 -3.90 2.26
C THR A 106 12.68 -4.61 1.71
N ALA A 107 12.90 -5.80 1.16
CA ALA A 107 11.82 -6.69 0.74
C ALA A 107 11.37 -7.56 1.91
N TYR A 108 10.07 -7.73 2.06
CA TYR A 108 9.45 -8.53 3.10
C TYR A 108 8.75 -9.74 2.49
N GLU A 109 8.92 -10.89 3.13
CA GLU A 109 8.13 -12.08 2.88
C GLU A 109 6.85 -12.03 3.74
N ILE A 110 5.71 -12.28 3.10
CA ILE A 110 4.41 -12.30 3.77
C ILE A 110 4.02 -13.69 4.26
N LYS A 111 3.43 -13.76 5.45
CA LYS A 111 2.81 -14.97 6.01
C LYS A 111 1.42 -14.66 6.55
N TYR A 112 0.45 -15.48 6.17
CA TYR A 112 -0.94 -15.33 6.58
C TYR A 112 -1.27 -16.32 7.69
N ILE A 113 -1.56 -15.82 8.89
CA ILE A 113 -1.92 -16.63 10.05
C ILE A 113 -3.44 -16.60 10.19
N ARG A 114 -4.05 -17.79 10.22
CA ARG A 114 -5.50 -17.97 10.32
C ARG A 114 -5.86 -18.72 11.60
N ASN A 115 -7.03 -18.43 12.14
CA ASN A 115 -7.58 -19.18 13.28
C ASN A 115 -8.12 -20.57 12.86
N THR A 116 -8.56 -21.36 13.83
CA THR A 116 -9.13 -22.71 13.61
C THR A 116 -10.41 -22.72 12.76
N GLN A 117 -11.05 -21.56 12.56
CA GLN A 117 -12.21 -21.38 11.69
C GLN A 117 -11.84 -20.89 10.28
N GLY A 118 -10.54 -20.77 9.97
CA GLY A 118 -10.04 -20.31 8.68
C GLY A 118 -10.09 -18.78 8.48
N ARG A 119 -10.50 -18.02 9.50
CA ARG A 119 -10.50 -16.54 9.47
C ARG A 119 -9.06 -16.04 9.56
N LEU A 120 -8.70 -15.09 8.70
CA LEU A 120 -7.42 -14.40 8.78
C LEU A 120 -7.40 -13.54 10.05
N ILE A 121 -6.37 -13.75 10.87
CA ILE A 121 -6.18 -13.02 12.13
C ILE A 121 -4.91 -12.18 12.13
N THR A 122 -3.88 -12.64 11.41
CA THR A 122 -2.60 -11.92 11.36
C THR A 122 -1.95 -12.01 9.99
N ILE A 123 -1.37 -10.90 9.54
CA ILE A 123 -0.46 -10.83 8.39
C ILE A 123 0.93 -10.50 8.93
N SER A 124 1.88 -11.41 8.78
CA SER A 124 3.26 -11.25 9.25
C SER A 124 4.19 -10.95 8.09
N PHE A 125 4.95 -9.85 8.19
CA PHE A 125 5.99 -9.43 7.27
C PHE A 125 7.36 -9.65 7.90
N ASN A 126 8.14 -10.53 7.28
CA ASN A 126 9.49 -10.85 7.72
C ASN A 126 10.49 -10.28 6.71
N GLU A 127 11.47 -9.51 7.17
CA GLU A 127 12.52 -9.00 6.29
C GLU A 127 13.24 -10.16 5.60
N VAL A 128 13.31 -10.11 4.29
CA VAL A 128 14.17 -10.99 3.51
C VAL A 128 15.56 -10.38 3.55
N VAL A 129 16.34 -10.81 4.54
CA VAL A 129 17.78 -10.57 4.55
C VAL A 129 18.33 -11.28 3.32
N GLY A 130 18.53 -10.54 2.23
CA GLY A 130 19.37 -11.01 1.15
C GLY A 130 20.69 -11.40 1.80
N GLU A 131 21.12 -12.65 1.59
CA GLU A 131 22.44 -13.11 2.02
C GLU A 131 23.46 -12.03 1.65
N ALA A 132 23.90 -11.28 2.66
CA ALA A 132 25.04 -10.43 2.53
C ALA A 132 26.19 -11.37 2.24
N GLY A 133 26.61 -11.39 0.97
CA GLY A 133 27.85 -12.00 0.55
C GLY A 133 28.93 -11.60 1.55
N THR A 134 29.41 -12.58 2.28
CA THR A 134 30.57 -12.52 3.15
C THR A 134 31.68 -13.30 2.46
N PRO A 135 32.94 -12.98 2.72
CA PRO A 135 33.65 -11.71 2.54
C PRO A 135 34.46 -11.65 1.22
#